data_AF-A0A1V4XQ74-F1
#
_entry.id   AF-A0A1V4XQ74-F1
#
_cell.length_a   1.000
_cell.length_b   1.000
_cell.length_c   1.000
_cell.angle_alpha   90.00
_cell.angle_beta   90.00
_cell.angle_gamma   90.00
#
_symmetry.space_group_name_H-M   'P 1'
#
loop_
_entity.id
_entity.type
_entity.pdbx_description
1 polymer ?
#
loop_
_entity_poly.entity_id
_entity_poly.type
_entity_poly.pdbx_seq_one_letter_code
_entity_poly.pdbx_strand_id
1 'polypeptide(L)'
;MVDERIYTERELREIQNGAAAYDRLSEAQLAKQREYSERPLQKRDVVNEIYQAIEEDNLDYIHFLAEEIGVMNRVRETFRDNQEIQDYATLFIILDHEQVQKLTEEIERGRQKI
;
A
#
# COMPACT_ATOMS: atom_id res chain seq x y z
N MET A 1 15.72 35.79 39.73
CA MET A 1 15.07 34.47 39.66
C MET A 1 14.60 34.32 38.23
N VAL A 2 15.23 33.44 37.45
CA VAL A 2 14.85 33.17 36.06
C VAL A 2 13.84 32.03 36.13
N ASP A 3 12.59 32.29 35.75
CA ASP A 3 11.53 31.28 35.66
C ASP A 3 11.71 30.55 34.32
N GLU A 4 12.51 29.48 34.32
CA GLU A 4 12.73 28.62 33.14
C GLU A 4 11.50 27.73 32.92
N ARG A 5 10.43 28.30 32.37
CA ARG A 5 9.38 27.50 31.75
C ARG A 5 9.78 27.21 30.31
N ILE A 6 10.19 25.97 30.05
CA ILE A 6 10.65 25.46 28.75
C ILE A 6 9.55 25.59 27.66
N TYR A 7 8.28 25.64 28.08
CA TYR A 7 7.12 25.78 27.20
C TYR A 7 6.17 26.85 27.72
N THR A 8 5.58 27.60 26.79
CA THR A 8 4.48 28.54 27.06
C THR A 8 3.18 27.79 27.40
N GLU A 9 2.24 28.45 28.07
CA GLU A 9 0.92 27.86 28.39
C GLU A 9 0.16 27.40 27.15
N ARG A 10 0.38 28.05 26.00
CA ARG A 10 -0.19 27.65 24.72
C ARG A 10 0.41 26.34 24.23
N GLU A 11 1.74 26.22 24.25
CA GLU A 11 2.46 25.01 23.85
C GLU A 11 2.11 23.82 24.75
N LEU A 12 1.94 24.05 26.06
CA LEU A 12 1.48 23.01 26.98
C LEU A 12 0.08 22.50 26.61
N ARG A 13 -0.86 23.37 26.22
CA ARG A 13 -2.19 22.93 25.73
C ARG A 13 -2.10 22.16 24.42
N GLU A 14 -1.26 22.61 23.49
CA GLU A 14 -1.06 21.94 22.20
C GLU A 14 -0.47 20.52 22.40
N ILE A 15 0.50 20.38 23.30
CA ILE A 15 1.09 19.07 23.66
C ILE A 15 0.04 18.15 24.29
N GLN A 16 -0.75 18.65 25.24
CA GLN A 16 -1.81 17.87 25.89
C GLN A 16 -2.89 17.42 24.90
N ASN A 17 -3.28 18.30 23.98
CA ASN A 17 -4.24 17.98 22.93
C ASN A 17 -3.67 16.94 21.94
N GLY A 18 -2.39 17.05 21.59
CA GLY A 18 -1.69 16.09 20.75
C GLY A 18 -1.60 14.71 21.39
N ALA A 19 -1.25 14.64 22.68
CA ALA A 19 -1.21 13.39 23.44
C ALA A 19 -2.61 12.73 23.49
N ALA A 20 -3.65 13.50 23.83
CA ALA A 20 -5.02 12.99 23.87
C ALA A 20 -5.55 12.56 22.49
N ALA A 21 -5.05 13.13 21.39
CA ALA A 21 -5.38 12.68 20.04
C ALA A 21 -4.66 11.36 19.70
N TYR A 22 -3.39 11.22 20.09
CA TYR A 22 -2.62 9.99 19.92
C TYR A 22 -3.20 8.83 20.72
N ASP A 23 -3.57 9.07 21.98
CA ASP A 23 -4.19 8.05 22.84
C ASP A 23 -5.49 7.52 22.21
N ARG A 24 -6.34 8.41 21.68
CA ARG A 24 -7.57 8.01 20.97
C ARG A 24 -7.29 7.17 19.72
N LEU A 25 -6.25 7.49 18.97
CA LEU A 25 -5.81 6.70 17.81
C LEU A 25 -5.30 5.31 18.23
N SER A 26 -4.51 5.25 19.30
CA SER A 26 -3.96 4.01 19.84
C SER A 26 -5.06 3.11 20.42
N GLU A 27 -6.00 3.67 21.18
CA GLU A 27 -7.17 2.95 21.69
C GLU A 27 -8.04 2.38 20.57
N ALA A 28 -8.26 3.14 19.49
CA ALA A 28 -9.01 2.67 18.34
C ALA A 28 -8.29 1.52 17.60
N GLN A 29 -6.96 1.57 17.50
CA GLN A 29 -6.17 0.47 16.93
C GLN A 29 -6.22 -0.78 17.81
N LEU A 30 -6.05 -0.63 19.12
CA LEU A 30 -6.15 -1.72 20.08
C LEU A 30 -7.54 -2.36 20.11
N ALA A 31 -8.60 -1.55 19.99
CA ALA A 31 -9.97 -2.04 19.91
C ALA A 31 -10.19 -2.89 18.66
N LYS A 32 -9.72 -2.44 17.48
CA LYS A 32 -9.74 -3.25 16.26
C LYS A 32 -8.97 -4.55 16.44
N GLN A 33 -7.77 -4.48 17.01
CA GLN A 33 -6.93 -5.66 17.20
C GLN A 33 -7.57 -6.70 18.14
N ARG A 34 -8.24 -6.23 19.20
CA ARG A 34 -9.01 -7.10 20.12
C ARG A 34 -10.20 -7.74 19.43
N GLU A 35 -10.97 -6.96 18.67
CA GLU A 35 -12.10 -7.48 17.89
C GLU A 35 -11.66 -8.60 16.93
N TYR A 36 -10.52 -8.43 16.26
CA TYR A 36 -9.92 -9.47 15.41
C TYR A 36 -9.52 -10.72 16.21
N SER A 37 -8.96 -10.55 17.41
CA SER A 37 -8.48 -11.68 18.22
C SER A 37 -9.59 -12.50 18.87
N GLU A 38 -10.77 -11.91 19.10
CA GLU A 38 -11.89 -12.55 19.79
C GLU A 38 -12.92 -13.18 18.83
N ARG A 39 -12.82 -12.91 17.52
CA ARG A 39 -13.69 -13.54 16.51
C ARG A 39 -13.41 -15.05 16.47
N PRO A 40 -14.45 -15.91 16.57
CA PRO A 40 -14.27 -17.35 16.42
C PRO A 40 -13.83 -17.66 14.99
N LEU A 41 -12.54 -17.93 14.80
CA LEU A 41 -11.95 -18.22 13.51
C LEU A 41 -12.50 -19.56 12.99
N GLN A 42 -13.42 -19.51 12.02
CA GLN A 42 -13.70 -20.69 11.22
C GLN A 42 -12.55 -20.86 10.23
N LYS A 43 -12.09 -22.09 9.99
CA LYS A 43 -10.99 -22.37 9.05
C LYS A 43 -11.23 -21.77 7.65
N ARG A 44 -12.50 -21.60 7.25
CA ARG A 44 -12.89 -20.96 5.98
C ARG A 44 -12.68 -19.44 6.01
N ASP A 45 -12.89 -18.79 7.14
CA ASP A 45 -12.68 -17.34 7.29
C ASP A 45 -11.18 -17.00 7.14
N VAL A 46 -10.29 -17.78 7.77
CA VAL A 46 -8.84 -17.56 7.66
C VAL A 46 -8.33 -17.74 6.23
N VAL A 47 -8.82 -18.76 5.52
CA VAL A 47 -8.41 -19.00 4.12
C VAL A 47 -8.90 -17.88 3.21
N ASN A 48 -10.13 -17.41 3.42
CA ASN A 48 -10.69 -16.29 2.67
C ASN A 48 -9.91 -15.00 2.93
N GLU A 49 -9.57 -14.70 4.20
CA GLU A 49 -8.76 -13.55 4.58
C GLU A 49 -7.37 -13.58 3.94
N ILE A 50 -6.72 -14.75 3.86
CA ILE A 50 -5.43 -14.91 3.18
C ILE A 50 -5.55 -14.60 1.69
N TYR A 51 -6.56 -15.15 1.01
CA TYR A 51 -6.74 -14.87 -0.42
C TYR A 51 -7.12 -13.42 -0.69
N GLN A 52 -7.89 -12.78 0.20
CA GLN A 52 -8.18 -11.35 0.12
C GLN A 52 -6.92 -10.49 0.26
N ALA A 53 -6.06 -10.79 1.24
CA ALA A 53 -4.80 -10.07 1.42
C ALA A 53 -3.87 -10.21 0.20
N ILE A 54 -3.76 -11.43 -0.36
CA ILE A 54 -2.98 -11.67 -1.59
C ILE A 54 -3.59 -10.90 -2.77
N GLU A 55 -4.92 -10.85 -2.88
CA GLU A 55 -5.59 -10.09 -3.93
C GLU A 55 -5.30 -8.60 -3.81
N GLU A 56 -5.39 -8.02 -2.61
CA GLU A 56 -5.07 -6.61 -2.35
C GLU A 56 -3.61 -6.29 -2.72
N ASP A 57 -2.64 -7.08 -2.24
CA ASP A 57 -1.22 -6.90 -2.56
C ASP A 57 -0.96 -7.00 -4.08
N ASN A 58 -1.59 -7.96 -4.75
CA ASN A 58 -1.43 -8.13 -6.19
C ASN A 58 -2.05 -6.96 -6.98
N LEU A 59 -3.20 -6.44 -6.55
CA LEU A 59 -3.81 -5.27 -7.18
C LEU A 59 -2.94 -4.02 -7.03
N ASP A 60 -2.41 -3.79 -5.83
CA ASP A 60 -1.49 -2.68 -5.58
C ASP A 60 -0.24 -2.76 -6.46
N TYR A 61 0.32 -3.96 -6.62
CA TYR A 61 1.48 -4.15 -7.49
C TYR A 61 1.14 -4.01 -8.98
N ILE A 62 -0.04 -4.45 -9.43
CA ILE A 62 -0.54 -4.20 -10.79
C ILE A 62 -0.63 -2.69 -11.05
N HIS A 63 -1.16 -1.91 -10.10
CA HIS A 63 -1.24 -0.46 -10.24
C HIS A 63 0.13 0.19 -10.39
N PHE A 64 1.10 -0.22 -9.58
CA PHE A 64 2.49 0.22 -9.71
C PHE A 64 3.08 -0.08 -11.10
N LEU A 65 2.94 -1.32 -11.59
CA LEU A 65 3.45 -1.72 -12.91
C LEU A 65 2.77 -0.95 -14.05
N ALA A 66 1.47 -0.67 -13.93
CA ALA A 66 0.75 0.14 -14.92
C ALA A 66 1.31 1.58 -15.00
N GLU A 67 1.71 2.16 -13.86
CA GLU A 67 2.38 3.45 -13.83
C GLU A 67 3.77 3.39 -14.46
N GLU A 68 4.57 2.34 -14.18
CA GLU A 68 5.89 2.14 -14.79
C GLU A 68 5.81 2.00 -16.31
N ILE A 69 4.86 1.20 -16.82
CA ILE A 69 4.57 1.12 -18.26
C ILE A 69 4.25 2.50 -18.83
N GLY A 70 3.46 3.31 -18.11
CA GLY A 70 3.17 4.68 -18.48
C GLY A 70 4.43 5.56 -18.54
N VAL A 71 5.35 5.42 -17.59
CA VAL A 71 6.65 6.11 -17.58
C VAL A 71 7.50 5.67 -18.78
N MET A 72 7.62 4.36 -19.03
CA MET A 72 8.42 3.83 -20.13
C MET A 72 7.88 4.25 -21.50
N ASN A 73 6.55 4.34 -21.65
CA ASN A 73 5.96 4.89 -22.88
C ASN A 73 6.37 6.36 -23.09
N ARG A 74 6.38 7.18 -22.04
CA ARG A 74 6.86 8.58 -22.13
C ARG A 74 8.35 8.67 -22.44
N VAL A 75 9.18 7.79 -21.85
CA VAL A 75 10.61 7.69 -22.17
C VAL A 75 10.77 7.36 -23.66
N ARG A 76 10.03 6.38 -24.15
CA ARG A 76 10.02 6.00 -25.56
C ARG A 76 9.62 7.17 -26.47
N GLU A 77 8.57 7.92 -26.13
CA GLU A 77 8.19 9.10 -26.92
C GLU A 77 9.25 10.22 -26.88
N THR A 78 9.87 10.45 -25.72
CA THR A 78 10.87 11.50 -25.52
C THR A 78 12.16 11.20 -26.28
N PHE A 79 12.60 9.94 -26.28
CA PHE A 79 13.84 9.50 -26.91
C PHE A 79 13.60 8.82 -28.27
N ARG A 80 12.59 9.27 -29.02
CA ARG A 80 12.17 8.67 -30.31
C ARG A 80 13.29 8.47 -31.34
N ASP A 81 14.32 9.32 -31.31
CA ASP A 81 15.42 9.30 -32.27
C ASP A 81 16.61 8.42 -31.79
N ASN A 82 16.55 7.87 -30.58
CA ASN A 82 17.58 6.98 -30.02
C ASN A 82 17.05 5.53 -29.96
N GLN A 83 17.43 4.73 -30.96
CA GLN A 83 16.98 3.34 -31.11
C GLN A 83 17.28 2.45 -29.89
N GLU A 84 18.46 2.60 -29.28
CA GLU A 84 18.84 1.79 -28.12
C GLU A 84 17.88 2.03 -26.94
N ILE A 85 17.55 3.30 -26.68
CA ILE A 85 16.58 3.65 -25.62
C ILE A 85 15.17 3.15 -25.98
N GLN A 86 14.77 3.21 -27.27
CA GLN A 86 13.49 2.64 -27.73
C GLN A 86 13.37 1.15 -27.42
N ASP A 87 14.44 0.40 -27.71
CA ASP A 87 14.49 -1.05 -27.56
C ASP A 87 14.41 -1.44 -26.07
N TYR A 88 15.19 -0.76 -25.22
CA TYR A 88 15.12 -0.99 -23.78
C TYR A 88 13.75 -0.62 -23.19
N ALA A 89 13.20 0.54 -23.53
CA ALA A 89 11.88 0.96 -23.03
C ALA A 89 10.79 -0.03 -23.47
N THR A 90 10.86 -0.53 -24.71
CA THR A 90 9.93 -1.53 -25.22
C THR A 90 10.07 -2.85 -24.49
N LEU A 91 11.30 -3.29 -24.20
CA LEU A 91 11.55 -4.51 -23.42
C LEU A 91 10.93 -4.41 -22.02
N PHE A 92 11.15 -3.31 -21.29
CA PHE A 92 10.55 -3.12 -19.97
C PHE A 92 9.02 -3.14 -20.02
N ILE A 93 8.42 -2.41 -20.97
CA ILE A 93 6.96 -2.42 -21.16
C ILE A 93 6.42 -3.84 -21.36
N ILE A 94 7.11 -4.68 -22.15
CA ILE A 94 6.69 -6.06 -22.39
C ILE A 94 6.78 -6.88 -21.09
N LEU A 95 7.90 -6.80 -20.37
CA LEU A 95 8.10 -7.54 -19.12
C LEU A 95 7.07 -7.16 -18.05
N ASP A 96 6.80 -5.87 -17.89
CA ASP A 96 5.83 -5.38 -16.91
C ASP A 96 4.42 -5.82 -17.30
N HIS A 97 4.09 -5.82 -18.60
CA HIS A 97 2.80 -6.31 -19.08
C HIS A 97 2.60 -7.81 -18.84
N GLU A 98 3.63 -8.63 -19.08
CA GLU A 98 3.62 -10.06 -18.75
C GLU A 98 3.41 -10.29 -17.25
N GLN A 99 4.02 -9.45 -16.40
CA GLN A 99 3.87 -9.56 -14.96
C GLN A 99 2.45 -9.18 -14.50
N VAL A 100 1.86 -8.12 -15.06
CA VAL A 100 0.45 -7.75 -14.82
C VAL A 100 -0.50 -8.91 -15.18
N GLN A 101 -0.26 -9.58 -16.32
CA GLN A 101 -1.06 -10.73 -16.73
C GLN A 101 -0.98 -11.87 -15.71
N LYS A 102 0.23 -12.24 -15.27
CA LYS A 102 0.44 -13.30 -14.25
C LYS A 102 -0.28 -13.01 -12.93
N LEU A 103 -0.20 -11.76 -12.45
CA LEU A 103 -0.86 -11.34 -11.21
C LEU A 103 -2.38 -11.35 -11.36
N THR A 104 -2.89 -10.94 -12.52
CA THR A 104 -4.33 -11.00 -12.83
C THR A 104 -4.83 -12.45 -12.80
N GLU A 105 -4.11 -13.38 -13.41
CA GLU A 105 -4.43 -14.82 -13.36
C GLU A 105 -4.34 -15.40 -11.94
N GLU A 106 -3.44 -14.90 -11.11
CA GLU A 106 -3.35 -15.29 -9.70
C GLU A 106 -4.56 -14.85 -8.90
N ILE A 107 -5.00 -13.61 -9.06
CA ILE A 107 -6.23 -13.07 -8.46
C ILE A 107 -7.44 -13.91 -8.89
N GLU A 108 -7.60 -14.18 -10.19
CA GLU A 108 -8.71 -14.99 -10.70
C GLU A 108 -8.71 -16.41 -10.11
N ARG A 109 -7.54 -17.05 -10.01
CA ARG A 109 -7.40 -18.36 -9.36
C ARG A 109 -7.68 -18.33 -7.87
N GLY A 110 -7.33 -17.24 -7.18
CA GLY A 110 -7.65 -17.02 -5.77
C GLY A 110 -9.16 -16.94 -5.55
N ARG A 111 -9.87 -16.14 -6.35
CA ARG A 111 -11.32 -15.95 -6.28
C ARG A 111 -12.12 -17.24 -6.52
N GLN A 112 -11.62 -18.18 -7.33
CA GLN A 112 -12.25 -19.48 -7.55
C GLN A 112 -12.15 -20.45 -6.36
N LYS A 113 -11.27 -20.18 -5.39
CA LYS A 113 -11.02 -21.05 -4.22
C LYS A 113 -11.73 -20.62 -2.94
N ILE A 114 -12.37 -19.44 -2.95
CA ILE A 114 -13.20 -18.86 -1.88
C ILE A 114 -14.65 -19.38 -2.01
#